data_AF-A0A7X3V5Y6-F1
#
_entry.id   AF-A0A7X3V5Y6-F1
#
_cell.length_a   1.000
_cell.length_b   1.000
_cell.length_c   1.000
_cell.angle_alpha   90.00
_cell.angle_beta   90.00
_cell.angle_gamma   90.00
#
_symmetry.space_group_name_H-M   'P 1'
#
loop_
_entity.id
_entity.type
_entity.pdbx_description
1 polymer ?
#
loop_
_entity_poly.entity_id
_entity_poly.type
_entity_poly.pdbx_seq_one_letter_code
_entity_poly.pdbx_strand_id
1 'polypeptide(L)'
;MTLLADLEARLGESGGEGVLGFLEERLGDEAALAEELADADAAIGAAEAEEERSEQWLMDAFEQFPIVNAQTFPHSSHVDPRAHAVLATHRLAQGSGLYLPSELREMGERGEVSRAWQAREGLRFRVFATMMRALGEAMVEGGVGAADYVSTCQATAKALGAIEMAAPQT
;
A
#
# COMPACT_ATOMS: atom_id res chain seq x y z
N MET A 1 8.42 -1.50 18.89
CA MET A 1 7.25 -0.89 18.22
C MET A 1 7.54 -1.04 16.74
N THR A 2 6.61 -1.58 15.95
CA THR A 2 6.90 -1.92 14.55
C THR A 2 6.77 -0.70 13.63
N LEU A 3 7.47 -0.70 12.50
CA LEU A 3 7.40 0.32 11.46
C LEU A 3 5.96 0.66 11.07
N LEU A 4 5.12 -0.36 10.90
CA LEU A 4 3.72 -0.17 10.51
C LEU A 4 2.88 0.45 11.63
N ALA A 5 3.12 0.08 12.90
CA ALA A 5 2.42 0.69 14.03
C ALA A 5 2.79 2.18 14.17
N ASP A 6 4.07 2.51 13.99
CA ASP A 6 4.56 3.89 14.01
C ASP A 6 4.00 4.70 12.83
N LEU A 7 3.89 4.08 11.66
CA LEU A 7 3.29 4.66 10.47
C LEU A 7 1.81 4.97 10.68
N GLU A 8 1.03 4.02 11.22
CA GLU A 8 -0.39 4.21 11.51
C GLU A 8 -0.61 5.33 12.53
N ALA A 9 0.19 5.39 13.60
CA ALA A 9 0.14 6.47 14.58
C ALA A 9 0.41 7.83 13.94
N ARG A 10 1.44 7.94 13.09
CA ARG A 10 1.77 9.18 12.38
C ARG A 10 0.69 9.61 11.40
N LEU A 11 0.11 8.67 10.64
CA LEU A 11 -0.98 8.96 9.73
C LEU A 11 -2.20 9.53 10.50
N GLY A 12 -2.48 9.03 11.70
CA GLY A 12 -3.54 9.54 12.57
C GLY A 12 -3.25 10.91 13.21
N GLU A 13 -1.99 11.22 13.53
CA GLU A 13 -1.62 12.45 14.25
C GLU A 13 -1.31 13.64 13.33
N SER A 14 -0.66 13.41 12.19
CA SER A 14 -0.15 14.49 11.32
C SER A 14 -0.82 14.58 9.95
N GLY A 15 -1.90 13.82 9.72
CA GLY A 15 -2.63 13.84 8.43
C GLY A 15 -1.74 13.49 7.23
N GLY A 16 -0.64 12.77 7.46
CA GLY A 16 0.33 12.39 6.43
C GLY A 16 1.52 13.34 6.26
N GLU A 17 1.58 14.49 6.95
CA GLU A 17 2.73 15.38 6.86
C GLU A 17 3.99 14.71 7.43
N GLY A 18 5.09 14.76 6.66
CA GLY A 18 6.38 14.18 7.05
C GLY A 18 6.49 12.65 6.93
N VAL A 19 5.44 11.95 6.49
CA VAL A 19 5.43 10.47 6.41
C VAL A 19 6.53 9.94 5.48
N LEU A 20 6.76 10.57 4.32
CA LEU A 20 7.81 10.12 3.41
C LEU A 20 9.22 10.25 4.01
N GLY A 21 9.50 11.35 4.71
CA GLY A 21 10.80 11.53 5.38
C GLY A 21 11.00 10.52 6.53
N PHE A 22 9.93 10.22 7.28
CA PHE A 22 9.95 9.15 8.28
C PHE A 22 10.21 7.78 7.67
N LEU A 23 9.58 7.47 6.53
CA LEU A 23 9.78 6.21 5.83
C LEU A 23 11.19 6.08 5.26
N GLU A 24 11.74 7.14 4.67
CA GLU A 24 13.14 7.19 4.21
C GLU A 24 14.11 6.91 5.36
N GLU A 25 13.91 7.54 6.52
CA GLU A 25 14.75 7.33 7.71
C GLU A 25 14.65 5.88 8.23
N ARG A 26 13.43 5.36 8.41
CA ARG A 26 13.22 4.03 9.01
C ARG A 26 13.58 2.89 8.07
N LEU A 27 13.30 3.02 6.77
CA LEU A 27 13.67 2.01 5.78
C LEU A 27 15.17 2.06 5.45
N GLY A 28 15.85 3.19 5.71
CA GLY A 28 17.30 3.33 5.62
C GLY A 28 18.06 2.85 6.88
N ASP A 29 17.36 2.59 7.99
CA ASP A 29 17.96 2.13 9.25
C ASP A 29 18.11 0.60 9.27
N GLU A 30 19.36 0.12 9.23
CA GLU A 30 19.67 -1.32 9.28
C GLU A 30 19.17 -2.00 10.55
N ALA A 31 19.22 -1.33 11.71
CA ALA A 31 18.80 -1.93 12.98
C ALA A 31 17.28 -2.07 13.02
N ALA A 32 16.56 -1.08 12.49
CA ALA A 32 15.12 -1.11 12.32
C ALA A 32 14.68 -2.26 11.42
N LEU A 33 15.32 -2.38 10.26
CA LEU A 33 14.98 -3.43 9.30
C LEU A 33 15.38 -4.82 9.79
N ALA A 34 16.45 -4.94 10.58
CA ALA A 34 16.83 -6.21 11.19
C ALA A 34 15.75 -6.73 12.15
N GLU A 35 15.06 -5.86 12.90
CA GLU A 35 13.94 -6.26 13.75
C GLU A 35 12.71 -6.66 12.91
N GLU A 36 12.34 -5.85 11.92
CA GLU A 36 11.18 -6.11 11.04
C GLU A 36 11.33 -7.36 10.17
N LEU A 37 12.57 -7.70 9.79
CA LEU A 37 12.90 -8.77 8.85
C LEU A 37 13.68 -9.91 9.51
N ALA A 38 13.69 -9.99 10.85
CA ALA A 38 14.35 -11.05 11.60
C ALA A 38 13.84 -12.44 11.20
N ASP A 39 12.56 -12.55 10.87
CA ASP A 39 11.92 -13.75 10.33
C ASP A 39 11.35 -13.44 8.94
N ALA A 40 12.10 -13.81 7.90
CA ALA A 40 11.71 -13.57 6.51
C ALA A 40 10.42 -14.32 6.13
N ASP A 41 10.18 -15.51 6.69
CA ASP A 41 8.99 -16.29 6.36
C ASP A 41 7.74 -15.65 6.97
N ALA A 42 7.84 -15.19 8.22
CA ALA A 42 6.77 -14.42 8.86
C ALA A 42 6.51 -13.09 8.14
N ALA A 43 7.57 -12.38 7.71
CA ALA A 43 7.43 -11.12 6.98
C ALA A 43 6.72 -11.30 5.63
N ILE A 44 7.05 -12.37 4.89
CA ILE A 44 6.41 -12.71 3.62
C ILE A 44 4.94 -13.09 3.83
N GLY A 45 4.65 -13.97 4.80
CA GLY A 45 3.26 -14.33 5.11
C GLY A 45 2.42 -13.14 5.55
N ALA A 46 3.00 -12.19 6.30
CA ALA A 46 2.33 -10.95 6.67
C ALA A 46 2.08 -10.02 5.46
N ALA A 47 2.93 -10.06 4.43
CA ALA A 47 2.73 -9.31 3.19
C ALA A 47 1.61 -9.91 2.35
N GLU A 48 1.59 -11.25 2.19
CA GLU A 48 0.51 -11.97 1.49
C GLU A 48 -0.86 -11.73 2.16
N ALA A 49 -0.92 -11.76 3.49
CA ALA A 49 -2.15 -11.44 4.22
C ALA A 49 -2.59 -9.98 4.02
N GLU A 50 -1.66 -9.04 3.83
CA GLU A 50 -1.99 -7.64 3.54
C GLU A 50 -2.45 -7.45 2.10
N GLU A 51 -1.96 -8.25 1.15
CA GLU A 51 -2.49 -8.27 -0.23
C GLU A 51 -3.95 -8.71 -0.24
N GLU A 52 -4.28 -9.84 0.41
CA GLU A 52 -5.66 -10.31 0.52
C GLU A 52 -6.58 -9.25 1.19
N ARG A 53 -6.09 -8.59 2.24
CA ARG A 53 -6.82 -7.50 2.90
C ARG A 53 -7.01 -6.29 1.98
N SER A 54 -6.00 -5.93 1.19
CA SER A 54 -6.08 -4.86 0.22
C SER A 54 -7.07 -5.18 -0.90
N GLU A 55 -7.12 -6.42 -1.36
CA GLU A 55 -8.12 -6.89 -2.34
C GLU A 55 -9.54 -6.82 -1.76
N GLN A 56 -9.74 -7.24 -0.52
CA GLN A 56 -11.05 -7.16 0.14
C GLN A 56 -11.52 -5.72 0.28
N TRP A 57 -10.65 -4.80 0.71
CA TRP A 57 -10.96 -3.36 0.76
C TRP A 57 -11.45 -2.82 -0.58
N LEU A 58 -10.83 -3.31 -1.65
CA LEU A 58 -11.18 -2.97 -3.03
C LEU A 58 -12.57 -3.43 -3.44
N MET A 59 -12.93 -4.65 -3.05
CA MET A 59 -14.27 -5.20 -3.26
C MET A 59 -15.30 -4.42 -2.44
N ASP A 60 -14.99 -4.12 -1.18
CA ASP A 60 -15.87 -3.37 -0.27
C ASP A 60 -16.12 -1.94 -0.77
N ALA A 61 -15.16 -1.33 -1.48
CA ALA A 61 -15.31 0.03 -2.02
C ALA A 61 -16.50 0.16 -2.98
N PHE A 62 -16.87 -0.89 -3.73
CA PHE A 62 -18.06 -0.89 -4.58
C PHE A 62 -19.36 -0.96 -3.80
N GLU A 63 -19.35 -1.63 -2.65
CA GLU A 63 -20.51 -1.70 -1.75
C GLU A 63 -20.71 -0.36 -1.02
N GLN A 64 -19.61 0.25 -0.58
CA GLN A 64 -19.60 1.52 0.15
C GLN A 64 -19.91 2.73 -0.73
N PHE A 65 -19.49 2.71 -2.00
CA PHE A 65 -19.71 3.79 -2.96
C PHE A 65 -20.55 3.30 -4.15
N PRO A 66 -21.88 3.15 -3.95
CA PRO A 66 -22.74 2.57 -4.96
C PRO A 66 -22.74 3.39 -6.26
N ILE A 67 -22.87 2.70 -7.39
CA ILE A 67 -23.06 3.31 -8.71
C ILE A 67 -24.23 4.28 -8.64
N VAL A 68 -23.95 5.57 -8.82
CA VAL A 68 -24.99 6.60 -8.77
C VAL A 68 -25.72 6.61 -10.11
N ASN A 69 -27.06 6.55 -10.05
CA ASN A 69 -28.02 6.69 -11.16
C ASN A 69 -28.36 5.49 -12.06
N ALA A 70 -28.72 4.34 -11.49
CA ALA A 70 -29.62 3.43 -12.21
C ALA A 70 -31.03 4.05 -12.45
N GLN A 71 -31.46 5.02 -11.62
CA GLN A 71 -32.81 5.58 -11.67
C GLN A 71 -32.95 6.87 -12.51
N THR A 72 -31.88 7.62 -12.77
CA THR A 72 -31.95 8.93 -13.47
C THR A 72 -31.35 8.90 -14.87
N PHE A 73 -30.39 7.99 -15.15
CA PHE A 73 -29.78 7.84 -16.47
C PHE A 73 -29.59 6.34 -16.79
N PRO A 74 -30.61 5.68 -17.38
CA PRO A 74 -30.64 4.22 -17.58
C PRO A 74 -29.57 3.67 -18.55
N HIS A 75 -28.75 4.54 -19.14
CA HIS A 75 -27.68 4.18 -20.08
C HIS A 75 -26.29 4.62 -19.62
N SER A 76 -26.15 5.21 -18.43
CA SER A 76 -24.85 5.61 -17.90
C SER A 76 -24.63 5.00 -16.52
N SER A 77 -23.78 3.97 -16.47
CA SER A 77 -23.22 3.47 -15.21
C SER A 77 -22.13 4.43 -14.76
N HIS A 78 -22.49 5.52 -14.09
CA HIS A 78 -21.51 6.39 -13.46
C HIS A 78 -21.06 5.75 -12.15
N VAL A 79 -19.96 4.99 -12.22
CA VAL A 79 -19.25 4.51 -11.03
C VAL A 79 -18.90 5.73 -10.16
N ASP A 80 -19.15 5.64 -8.85
CA ASP A 80 -18.78 6.72 -7.93
C ASP A 80 -17.27 7.03 -8.09
N PRO A 81 -16.88 8.31 -8.23
CA PRO A 81 -15.48 8.68 -8.40
C PRO A 81 -14.55 8.10 -7.33
N ARG A 82 -15.05 7.84 -6.12
CA ARG A 82 -14.30 7.23 -5.01
C ARG A 82 -14.05 5.74 -5.23
N ALA A 83 -15.05 4.98 -5.70
CA ALA A 83 -14.84 3.59 -6.11
C ALA A 83 -13.86 3.50 -7.29
N HIS A 84 -14.00 4.40 -8.27
CA HIS A 84 -13.06 4.48 -9.39
C HIS A 84 -11.63 4.81 -8.93
N ALA A 85 -11.50 5.71 -7.95
CA ALA A 85 -10.21 6.07 -7.37
C ALA A 85 -9.52 4.88 -6.68
N VAL A 86 -10.24 4.12 -5.86
CA VAL A 86 -9.70 2.91 -5.21
C VAL A 86 -9.20 1.89 -6.25
N LEU A 87 -9.98 1.64 -7.31
CA LEU A 87 -9.60 0.74 -8.41
C LEU A 87 -8.38 1.20 -9.20
N ALA A 88 -8.34 2.49 -9.54
CA ALA A 88 -7.23 3.07 -10.27
C ALA A 88 -5.94 2.96 -9.47
N THR A 89 -5.99 3.22 -8.16
CA THR A 89 -4.82 3.22 -7.29
C THR A 89 -4.18 1.84 -7.14
N HIS A 90 -4.97 0.76 -7.00
CA HIS A 90 -4.39 -0.58 -6.89
C HIS A 90 -3.66 -1.01 -8.18
N ARG A 91 -4.23 -0.68 -9.35
CA ARG A 91 -3.58 -0.92 -10.64
C ARG A 91 -2.36 -0.04 -10.87
N LEU A 92 -2.30 1.14 -10.25
CA LEU A 92 -1.14 2.03 -10.36
C LEU A 92 0.06 1.56 -9.54
N ALA A 93 -0.16 0.78 -8.46
CA ALA A 93 0.93 0.13 -7.73
C ALA A 93 1.76 -0.77 -8.66
N GLN A 94 1.08 -1.45 -9.61
CA GLN A 94 1.69 -2.18 -10.71
C GLN A 94 2.30 -1.20 -11.72
N GLY A 95 3.60 -0.93 -11.59
CA GLY A 95 4.34 -0.03 -12.49
C GLY A 95 5.10 1.10 -11.80
N SER A 96 4.86 1.31 -10.50
CA SER A 96 5.61 2.26 -9.66
C SER A 96 6.90 1.70 -9.05
N GLY A 97 7.29 0.48 -9.41
CA GLY A 97 8.43 -0.22 -8.79
C GLY A 97 8.08 -0.90 -7.47
N LEU A 98 6.78 -1.10 -7.20
CA LEU A 98 6.28 -1.97 -6.13
C LEU A 98 5.88 -3.31 -6.74
N TYR A 99 6.24 -4.39 -6.04
CA TYR A 99 5.84 -5.75 -6.40
C TYR A 99 4.69 -6.19 -5.50
N LEU A 100 3.71 -6.87 -6.09
CA LEU A 100 2.68 -7.55 -5.31
C LEU A 100 3.29 -8.79 -4.61
N PRO A 101 2.84 -9.14 -3.39
CA PRO A 101 3.31 -10.34 -2.72
C PRO A 101 3.11 -11.62 -3.55
N SER A 102 2.00 -11.72 -4.28
CA SER A 102 1.76 -12.79 -5.27
C SER A 102 2.85 -12.85 -6.37
N GLU A 103 3.26 -11.70 -6.92
CA GLU A 103 4.36 -11.62 -7.90
C GLU A 103 5.70 -12.04 -7.28
N LEU A 104 5.98 -11.59 -6.05
CA LEU A 104 7.20 -11.94 -5.30
C LEU A 104 7.28 -13.45 -5.04
N ARG A 105 6.15 -14.07 -4.69
CA ARG A 105 6.05 -15.53 -4.50
C ARG A 105 6.35 -16.26 -5.79
N GLU A 106 5.76 -15.86 -6.91
CA GLU A 106 6.04 -16.47 -8.22
C GLU A 106 7.51 -16.33 -8.64
N MET A 107 8.11 -15.16 -8.45
CA MET A 107 9.55 -14.94 -8.70
C MET A 107 10.41 -15.84 -7.80
N GLY A 108 10.01 -16.03 -6.55
CA GLY A 108 10.65 -16.93 -5.60
C GLY A 108 10.58 -18.40 -6.03
N GLU A 109 9.41 -18.86 -6.47
CA GLU A 109 9.20 -20.21 -6.99
C GLU A 109 10.04 -20.50 -8.24
N ARG A 110 10.28 -19.47 -9.08
CA ARG A 110 11.18 -19.54 -10.24
C ARG A 110 12.67 -19.44 -9.87
N GLY A 111 13.01 -19.16 -8.61
CA GLY A 111 14.38 -18.99 -8.15
C GLY A 111 15.05 -17.70 -8.61
N GLU A 112 14.27 -16.69 -9.01
CA GLU A 112 14.79 -15.40 -9.50
C GLU A 112 15.25 -14.48 -8.36
N VAL A 113 14.69 -14.67 -7.16
CA VAL A 113 14.89 -13.78 -6.01
C VAL A 113 15.01 -14.56 -4.70
N SER A 114 15.80 -14.02 -3.76
CA SER A 114 15.98 -14.64 -2.44
C SER A 114 14.80 -14.33 -1.50
N ARG A 115 14.60 -15.16 -0.46
CA ARG A 115 13.60 -14.90 0.59
C ARG A 115 13.83 -13.56 1.28
N ALA A 116 15.09 -13.21 1.56
CA ALA A 116 15.43 -11.92 2.17
C ALA A 116 15.09 -10.71 1.27
N TRP A 117 15.15 -10.87 -0.06
CA TRP A 117 14.68 -9.85 -0.98
C TRP A 117 13.15 -9.79 -1.04
N GLN A 118 12.47 -10.94 -1.12
CA GLN A 118 11.00 -11.02 -1.07
C GLN A 118 10.44 -10.36 0.20
N ALA A 119 11.05 -10.62 1.37
CA ALA A 119 10.61 -10.03 2.64
C ALA A 119 10.74 -8.49 2.65
N ARG A 120 11.82 -7.94 2.08
CA ARG A 120 12.03 -6.49 1.96
C ARG A 120 10.99 -5.84 1.05
N GLU A 121 10.80 -6.40 -0.13
CA GLU A 121 9.81 -5.87 -1.08
C GLU A 121 8.37 -6.05 -0.57
N GLY A 122 8.10 -7.15 0.15
CA GLY A 122 6.84 -7.36 0.84
C GLY A 122 6.58 -6.32 1.93
N LEU A 123 7.60 -5.91 2.69
CA LEU A 123 7.49 -4.81 3.66
C LEU A 123 7.14 -3.49 2.95
N ARG A 124 7.79 -3.20 1.82
CA ARG A 124 7.49 -2.00 1.01
C ARG A 124 6.03 -1.99 0.53
N PHE A 125 5.51 -3.13 0.09
CA PHE A 125 4.10 -3.29 -0.25
C PHE A 125 3.19 -3.03 0.96
N ARG A 126 3.49 -3.60 2.13
CA ARG A 126 2.68 -3.41 3.35
C ARG A 126 2.62 -1.95 3.79
N VAL A 127 3.73 -1.23 3.68
CA VAL A 127 3.77 0.23 3.94
C VAL A 127 2.83 0.96 2.98
N PHE A 128 2.93 0.67 1.69
CA PHE A 128 2.05 1.26 0.68
C PHE A 128 0.57 0.96 0.95
N ALA A 129 0.22 -0.30 1.19
CA ALA A 129 -1.15 -0.73 1.46
C ALA A 129 -1.74 -0.04 2.70
N THR A 130 -0.92 0.12 3.75
CA THR A 130 -1.32 0.84 4.97
C THR A 130 -1.63 2.30 4.68
N MET A 131 -0.78 3.00 3.92
CA MET A 131 -1.01 4.38 3.53
C MET A 131 -2.25 4.53 2.62
N MET A 132 -2.40 3.62 1.65
CA MET A 132 -3.55 3.58 0.77
C MET A 132 -4.85 3.44 1.56
N ARG A 133 -4.89 2.53 2.55
CA ARG A 133 -6.06 2.36 3.42
C ARG A 133 -6.36 3.62 4.23
N ALA A 134 -5.37 4.20 4.90
CA ALA A 134 -5.57 5.41 5.71
C ALA A 134 -6.09 6.59 4.87
N LEU A 135 -5.54 6.80 3.67
CA LEU A 135 -6.04 7.81 2.74
C LEU A 135 -7.44 7.48 2.21
N GLY A 136 -7.74 6.18 2.05
CA GLY A 136 -9.05 5.70 1.62
C GLY A 136 -10.12 5.96 2.67
N GLU A 137 -9.82 5.69 3.93
CA GLU A 137 -10.66 6.03 5.08
C GLU A 137 -10.89 7.54 5.15
N ALA A 138 -9.83 8.36 5.04
CA ALA A 138 -9.96 9.82 4.99
C ALA A 138 -10.81 10.30 3.80
N MET A 139 -10.78 9.59 2.66
CA MET A 139 -11.64 9.87 1.52
C MET A 139 -13.11 9.49 1.78
N VAL A 140 -13.37 8.36 2.47
CA VAL A 140 -14.73 7.97 2.90
C VAL A 140 -15.33 9.04 3.82
N GLU A 141 -14.53 9.56 4.74
CA GLU A 141 -14.93 10.59 5.72
C GLU A 141 -15.02 12.00 5.13
N GLY A 142 -14.58 12.20 3.87
CA GLY A 142 -14.62 13.48 3.18
C GLY A 142 -13.44 14.41 3.47
N GLY A 143 -12.40 13.93 4.15
CA GLY A 143 -11.16 14.65 4.40
C GLY A 143 -10.21 14.72 3.18
N VAL A 144 -10.36 13.81 2.22
CA VAL A 144 -9.56 13.75 0.98
C VAL A 144 -10.47 13.60 -0.24
N GLY A 145 -10.21 14.37 -1.30
CA GLY A 145 -10.92 14.22 -2.57
C GLY A 145 -10.45 12.99 -3.37
N ALA A 146 -11.32 12.39 -4.18
CA ALA A 146 -10.98 11.19 -4.97
C ALA A 146 -9.76 11.38 -5.90
N ALA A 147 -9.59 12.57 -6.48
CA ALA A 147 -8.42 12.88 -7.32
C ALA A 147 -7.14 13.04 -6.48
N ASP A 148 -7.24 13.64 -5.30
CA ASP A 148 -6.13 13.82 -4.37
C ASP A 148 -5.69 12.47 -3.79
N TYR A 149 -6.64 11.57 -3.51
CA TYR A 149 -6.35 10.19 -3.13
C TYR A 149 -5.49 9.47 -4.18
N VAL A 150 -5.93 9.47 -5.45
CA VAL A 150 -5.20 8.78 -6.53
C VAL A 150 -3.80 9.36 -6.70
N SER A 151 -3.70 10.70 -6.79
CA SER A 151 -2.42 11.36 -7.00
C SER A 151 -1.45 11.16 -5.83
N THR A 152 -1.94 11.22 -4.59
CA THR A 152 -1.14 10.98 -3.39
C THR A 152 -0.65 9.55 -3.32
N CYS A 153 -1.51 8.57 -3.61
CA CYS A 153 -1.11 7.17 -3.63
C CYS A 153 -0.09 6.89 -4.74
N GLN A 154 -0.27 7.46 -5.94
CA GLN A 154 0.69 7.30 -7.03
C GLN A 154 2.06 7.94 -6.70
N ALA A 155 2.07 9.14 -6.12
CA ALA A 155 3.29 9.80 -5.69
C ALA A 155 4.00 9.00 -4.60
N THR A 156 3.24 8.49 -3.63
CA THR A 156 3.74 7.62 -2.55
C THR A 156 4.33 6.33 -3.09
N ALA A 157 3.63 5.63 -3.99
CA ALA A 157 4.11 4.39 -4.56
C ALA A 157 5.44 4.58 -5.30
N LYS A 158 5.56 5.67 -6.07
CA LYS A 158 6.79 6.04 -6.76
C LYS A 158 7.91 6.42 -5.79
N ALA A 159 7.60 7.17 -4.73
CA ALA A 159 8.56 7.54 -3.71
C ALA A 159 9.09 6.28 -3.01
N LEU A 160 8.19 5.41 -2.52
CA LEU A 160 8.53 4.14 -1.88
C LEU A 160 9.41 3.25 -2.77
N GLY A 161 9.08 3.12 -4.06
CA GLY A 161 9.88 2.36 -5.01
C GLY A 161 11.28 2.95 -5.25
N ALA A 162 11.49 4.24 -4.96
CA ALA A 162 12.78 4.91 -5.05
C ALA A 162 13.58 4.89 -3.74
N ILE A 163 12.96 4.58 -2.59
CA ILE A 163 13.66 4.48 -1.30
C ILE A 163 14.61 3.29 -1.34
N GLU A 164 15.90 3.56 -1.18
CA GLU A 164 16.89 2.51 -0.96
C GLU A 164 16.69 1.91 0.43
N MET A 165 16.25 0.65 0.48
CA MET A 165 16.10 -0.07 1.74
C MET A 165 17.45 -0.62 2.18
N ALA A 166 17.78 -0.41 3.45
CA ALA A 166 18.98 -1.00 4.01
C ALA A 166 18.96 -2.52 3.83
N ALA A 167 20.11 -3.10 3.53
CA ALA A 167 20.28 -4.54 3.50
C ALA A 167 20.92 -4.92 4.84
N PRO A 168 20.16 -5.50 5.79
CA PRO A 168 20.76 -5.94 7.04
C PRO A 168 21.92 -6.87 6.72
N GLN A 169 23.11 -6.58 7.26
CA GLN A 169 24.25 -7.46 7.11
C GLN A 169 23.93 -8.77 7.85
N THR A 170 23.63 -9.81 7.08
CA THR A 170 23.48 -11.19 7.59
C THR A 170 24.80 -11.75 8.06
#